data_AF-A0A356QIR1-F1
#
_entry.id   AF-A0A356QIR1-F1
#
_cell.length_a   1.000
_cell.length_b   1.000
_cell.length_c   1.000
_cell.angle_alpha   90.00
_cell.angle_beta   90.00
_cell.angle_gamma   90.00
#
_symmetry.space_group_name_H-M   'P 1'
#
loop_
_entity.id
_entity.type
_entity.pdbx_description
1 polymer ?
#
loop_
_entity_poly.entity_id
_entity_poly.type
_entity_poly.pdbx_seq_one_letter_code
_entity_poly.pdbx_strand_id
1 'polypeptide(L)'
;MRPDPSRSASSTSATSSAVSASSTASRYAAWGWPLAWAALLLVMVLAIPTLEPLFRWVEPNARQVIYGRADFVDLLARHLLVVSVAALVTLLVGVSAGIAVTRAKGRDFLPLVAQLSSLGQTFPPVAVLALAVPVLGFGTLPIIVALML
;
A
#
# COMPACT_ATOMS: atom_id res chain seq x y z
N MET A 1 45.00 50.81 27.10
CA MET A 1 44.07 50.78 25.96
C MET A 1 43.02 49.72 26.24
N ARG A 2 41.82 50.14 26.68
CA ARG A 2 40.76 49.23 27.17
C ARG A 2 39.81 48.97 25.99
N PRO A 3 39.58 47.72 25.55
CA PRO A 3 38.66 47.46 24.46
C PRO A 3 37.21 47.73 24.89
N ASP A 4 36.49 48.46 24.04
CA ASP A 4 35.10 48.89 24.20
C ASP A 4 34.13 47.70 23.96
N PRO A 5 33.25 47.35 24.91
CA PRO A 5 32.34 46.20 24.81
C PRO A 5 31.08 46.45 23.98
N SER A 6 30.89 47.63 23.36
CA SER A 6 29.61 47.99 22.73
C SER A 6 29.39 47.51 21.29
N ARG A 7 30.36 46.80 20.67
CA ARG A 7 30.32 46.50 19.22
C ARG A 7 29.87 45.10 18.81
N SER A 8 29.57 44.19 19.74
CA SER A 8 29.28 42.78 19.43
C SER A 8 27.79 42.40 19.44
N ALA A 9 26.86 43.33 19.70
CA ALA A 9 25.47 42.99 19.99
C ALA A 9 24.48 43.16 18.81
N SER A 10 24.88 43.66 17.64
CA SER A 10 23.93 44.10 16.59
C SER A 10 23.87 43.26 15.31
N SER A 11 24.68 42.21 15.14
CA SER A 11 24.72 41.43 13.89
C SER A 11 24.01 40.07 13.93
N THR A 12 23.51 39.61 15.07
CA THR A 12 23.00 38.22 15.21
C THR A 12 21.47 38.09 15.04
N SER A 13 20.71 39.18 15.10
CA SER A 13 19.24 39.12 15.11
C SER A 13 18.56 39.12 13.74
N ALA A 14 19.27 39.46 12.65
CA ALA A 14 18.66 39.61 11.32
C ALA A 14 18.61 38.32 10.48
N THR A 15 19.39 37.29 10.81
CA THR A 15 19.53 36.09 9.95
C THR A 15 18.56 34.95 10.32
N SER A 16 17.90 35.02 11.47
CA SER A 16 17.07 33.91 11.98
C SER A 16 15.62 33.90 11.46
N SER A 17 15.13 35.02 10.93
CA SER A 17 13.72 35.17 10.50
C SER A 17 13.46 34.76 9.04
N ALA A 18 14.49 34.53 8.23
CA ALA A 18 14.34 34.16 6.81
C ALA A 18 14.23 32.63 6.58
N VAL A 19 14.59 31.79 7.56
CA VAL A 19 14.62 30.32 7.41
C VAL A 19 13.26 29.66 7.73
N SER A 20 12.35 30.37 8.40
CA SER A 20 11.12 29.77 8.94
C SER A 20 9.90 29.78 8.00
N ALA A 21 9.99 30.43 6.83
CA ALA A 21 8.80 30.76 6.02
C ALA A 21 8.53 29.84 4.81
N SER A 22 9.29 28.77 4.59
CA SER A 22 9.28 28.03 3.31
C SER A 22 9.05 26.51 3.40
N SER A 23 8.18 25.99 4.30
CA SER A 23 7.97 24.53 4.36
C SER A 23 6.53 24.01 4.48
N THR A 24 5.49 24.84 4.35
CA THR A 24 4.11 24.39 4.61
C THR A 24 3.26 24.13 3.36
N ALA A 25 3.74 24.40 2.14
CA ALA A 25 2.89 24.43 0.94
C ALA A 25 2.97 23.18 0.02
N SER A 26 3.72 22.13 0.36
CA SER A 26 3.87 20.95 -0.51
C SER A 26 3.57 19.64 0.21
N ARG A 27 2.31 19.46 0.62
CA ARG A 27 1.80 18.13 1.01
C ARG A 27 0.69 17.64 0.07
N TYR A 28 0.04 18.54 -0.67
CA TYR A 28 -1.04 18.19 -1.61
C TYR A 28 -0.52 17.70 -2.98
N ALA A 29 0.67 18.13 -3.42
CA ALA A 29 1.25 17.71 -4.70
C ALA A 29 1.70 16.23 -4.71
N ALA A 30 1.99 15.65 -3.54
CA ALA A 30 2.48 14.27 -3.43
C ALA A 30 1.40 13.21 -3.77
N TRP A 31 0.11 13.55 -3.69
CA TRP A 31 -1.00 12.66 -4.05
C TRP A 31 -1.34 12.67 -5.55
N GLY A 32 -0.84 13.64 -6.32
CA GLY A 32 -1.07 13.67 -7.77
C GLY A 32 -0.43 12.48 -8.49
N TRP A 33 0.74 12.04 -8.02
CA TRP A 33 1.49 10.93 -8.60
C TRP A 33 0.72 9.59 -8.54
N PRO A 34 0.26 9.08 -7.38
CA PRO A 34 -0.49 7.83 -7.35
C PRO A 34 -1.80 7.88 -8.13
N LEU A 35 -2.50 9.03 -8.16
CA LEU A 35 -3.68 9.20 -9.01
C LEU A 35 -3.35 9.14 -10.49
N ALA A 36 -2.22 9.71 -10.93
CA ALA A 36 -1.77 9.62 -12.32
C ALA A 36 -1.47 8.17 -12.72
N TRP A 37 -0.80 7.39 -11.85
CA TRP A 37 -0.57 5.97 -12.08
C TRP A 37 -1.86 5.16 -12.12
N ALA A 38 -2.80 5.42 -11.20
CA ALA A 38 -4.10 4.75 -11.18
C ALA A 38 -4.92 5.07 -12.44
N ALA A 39 -4.93 6.33 -12.89
CA ALA A 39 -5.58 6.75 -14.11
C ALA A 39 -4.93 6.10 -15.35
N LEU A 40 -3.60 6.04 -15.41
CA LEU A 40 -2.88 5.34 -16.48
C LEU A 40 -3.25 3.85 -16.53
N LEU A 41 -3.30 3.19 -15.38
CA LEU A 41 -3.70 1.78 -15.26
C LEU A 41 -5.15 1.59 -15.73
N LEU A 42 -6.07 2.47 -15.30
CA LEU A 42 -7.48 2.44 -15.73
C LEU A 42 -7.62 2.61 -17.25
N VAL A 43 -6.90 3.57 -17.84
CA VAL A 43 -6.87 3.78 -19.29
C VAL A 43 -6.33 2.55 -20.00
N MET A 44 -5.26 1.94 -19.49
CA MET A 44 -4.72 0.70 -20.04
C MET A 44 -5.73 -0.45 -19.99
N VAL A 45 -6.40 -0.68 -18.85
CA VAL A 45 -7.43 -1.73 -18.72
C VAL A 45 -8.56 -1.52 -19.72
N LEU A 46 -9.04 -0.29 -19.86
CA LEU A 46 -10.11 0.06 -20.80
C LEU A 46 -9.65 0.01 -22.27
N ALA A 47 -8.35 0.15 -22.53
CA ALA A 47 -7.74 0.07 -23.86
C ALA A 47 -7.37 -1.36 -24.30
N ILE A 48 -7.36 -2.34 -23.39
CA ILE A 48 -7.15 -3.77 -23.73
C ILE A 48 -8.08 -4.25 -24.88
N PRO A 49 -9.40 -4.02 -24.87
CA PRO A 49 -10.27 -4.47 -25.96
C PRO A 49 -9.97 -3.77 -27.30
N THR A 50 -9.51 -2.52 -27.28
CA THR A 50 -9.13 -1.79 -28.51
C THR A 50 -7.75 -2.16 -29.05
N LEU A 51 -6.92 -2.84 -28.24
CA LEU A 51 -5.60 -3.35 -28.65
C LEU A 51 -5.67 -4.73 -29.33
N GLU A 52 -6.84 -5.37 -29.36
CA GLU A 52 -7.07 -6.66 -30.04
C GLU A 52 -6.50 -6.74 -31.48
N PRO A 53 -6.71 -5.75 -32.38
CA PRO A 53 -6.15 -5.80 -33.73
C PRO A 53 -4.62 -5.73 -33.76
N LEU A 54 -4.00 -5.04 -32.81
CA LEU A 54 -2.54 -4.96 -32.68
C LEU A 54 -1.97 -6.30 -32.20
N PHE A 55 -2.62 -6.95 -31.23
CA PHE A 55 -2.23 -8.27 -30.74
C PHE A 55 -2.39 -9.37 -31.80
N ARG A 56 -3.45 -9.31 -32.63
CA ARG A 56 -3.62 -10.25 -33.76
C ARG A 56 -2.56 -10.07 -34.85
N TRP A 57 -1.96 -8.88 -34.98
CA TRP A 57 -0.88 -8.65 -35.92
C TRP A 57 0.44 -9.29 -35.46
N VAL A 58 0.70 -9.28 -34.15
CA VAL A 58 1.88 -9.91 -33.54
C VAL A 58 1.72 -11.43 -33.42
N GLU A 59 0.53 -11.92 -33.05
CA GLU A 59 0.27 -13.35 -32.81
C GLU A 59 -0.90 -13.88 -33.66
N PRO A 60 -0.72 -14.03 -34.99
CA PRO A 60 -1.79 -14.35 -35.93
C PRO A 60 -2.38 -15.77 -35.79
N ASN A 61 -1.72 -16.68 -35.05
CA ASN A 61 -2.15 -18.08 -34.87
C ASN A 61 -2.86 -18.37 -33.54
N ALA A 62 -3.06 -17.37 -32.68
CA ALA A 62 -3.76 -17.56 -31.42
C ALA A 62 -5.28 -17.72 -31.64
N ARG A 63 -5.84 -18.89 -31.29
CA ARG A 63 -7.28 -19.22 -31.45
C ARG A 63 -8.23 -18.28 -30.69
N GLN A 64 -7.77 -17.64 -29.62
CA GLN A 64 -8.47 -16.63 -28.83
C GLN A 64 -7.43 -15.68 -28.23
N VAL A 65 -7.35 -14.45 -28.75
CA VAL A 65 -6.42 -13.41 -28.25
C VAL A 65 -7.01 -12.70 -27.03
N ILE A 66 -8.35 -12.61 -26.95
CA ILE A 66 -9.09 -12.08 -25.82
C ILE A 66 -9.98 -13.18 -25.24
N TYR A 67 -9.80 -13.49 -23.96
CA TYR A 67 -10.64 -14.42 -23.21
C TYR A 67 -12.06 -13.86 -23.05
N GLY A 68 -12.98 -14.21 -23.95
CA GLY A 68 -14.37 -13.73 -23.93
C GLY A 68 -15.27 -14.29 -22.82
N ARG A 69 -14.74 -14.89 -21.75
CA ARG A 69 -15.55 -15.54 -20.69
C ARG A 69 -15.94 -14.59 -19.55
N ALA A 70 -15.20 -13.51 -19.34
CA ALA A 70 -15.52 -12.44 -18.40
C ALA A 70 -14.79 -11.17 -18.86
N ASP A 71 -15.43 -10.01 -18.70
CA ASP A 71 -14.79 -8.74 -19.02
C ASP A 71 -13.55 -8.53 -18.14
N PHE A 72 -12.50 -7.89 -18.66
CA PHE A 72 -11.32 -7.53 -17.86
C PHE A 72 -11.71 -6.63 -16.69
N VAL A 73 -12.75 -5.81 -16.87
CA VAL A 73 -13.33 -4.98 -15.82
C VAL A 73 -13.94 -5.85 -14.71
N ASP A 74 -14.65 -6.93 -15.06
CA ASP A 74 -15.21 -7.86 -14.07
C ASP A 74 -14.13 -8.62 -13.30
N LEU A 75 -13.05 -9.04 -13.98
CA LEU A 75 -11.90 -9.66 -13.35
C LEU A 75 -11.21 -8.71 -12.37
N LEU A 76 -11.00 -7.46 -12.77
CA LEU A 76 -10.43 -6.42 -11.91
C LEU A 76 -11.34 -6.13 -10.73
N ALA A 77 -12.65 -5.99 -10.95
CA ALA A 77 -13.63 -5.73 -9.90
C ALA A 77 -13.65 -6.86 -8.85
N ARG A 78 -13.63 -8.13 -9.30
CA ARG A 78 -13.55 -9.29 -8.40
C ARG A 78 -12.25 -9.28 -7.60
N HIS A 79 -11.13 -8.96 -8.23
CA HIS A 79 -9.85 -8.88 -7.55
C HIS A 79 -9.84 -7.77 -6.48
N LEU A 80 -10.31 -6.58 -6.84
CA LEU A 80 -10.44 -5.45 -5.91
C LEU A 80 -11.36 -5.77 -4.74
N LEU A 81 -12.48 -6.47 -4.96
CA LEU A 81 -13.38 -6.89 -3.90
C LEU A 81 -12.65 -7.78 -2.89
N VAL A 82 -11.98 -8.85 -3.37
CA VAL A 82 -11.28 -9.80 -2.49
C VAL A 82 -10.19 -9.11 -1.68
N VAL A 83 -9.36 -8.28 -2.33
CA VAL A 83 -8.29 -7.54 -1.66
C VAL A 83 -8.85 -6.53 -0.66
N SER A 84 -9.92 -5.82 -0.99
CA SER A 84 -10.55 -4.84 -0.09
C SER A 84 -11.14 -5.49 1.16
N VAL A 85 -11.81 -6.63 1.00
CA VAL A 85 -12.36 -7.40 2.14
C VAL A 85 -11.23 -7.89 3.04
N ALA A 86 -10.19 -8.50 2.46
CA ALA A 86 -9.03 -8.95 3.23
C ALA A 86 -8.38 -7.79 3.98
N ALA A 87 -8.12 -6.67 3.30
CA ALA A 87 -7.51 -5.48 3.89
C ALA A 87 -8.35 -4.90 5.04
N LEU A 88 -9.68 -4.85 4.90
CA LEU A 88 -10.57 -4.34 5.95
C LEU A 88 -10.51 -5.21 7.20
N VAL A 89 -10.56 -6.53 7.05
CA VAL A 89 -10.45 -7.46 8.19
C VAL A 89 -9.07 -7.33 8.84
N THR A 90 -8.00 -7.31 8.05
CA THR A 90 -6.62 -7.13 8.56
C THR A 90 -6.46 -5.81 9.31
N LEU A 91 -7.02 -4.72 8.80
CA LEU A 91 -6.96 -3.42 9.46
C LEU A 91 -7.70 -3.44 10.79
N LEU A 92 -8.91 -3.99 10.85
CA LEU A 92 -9.68 -4.09 12.08
C LEU A 92 -8.96 -4.91 13.15
N VAL A 93 -8.41 -6.07 12.76
CA VAL A 93 -7.66 -6.95 13.68
C VAL A 93 -6.35 -6.30 14.11
N GLY A 94 -5.56 -5.77 13.18
CA GLY A 94 -4.27 -5.16 13.46
C GLY A 94 -4.39 -3.89 14.32
N VAL A 95 -5.34 -3.02 14.01
CA VAL A 95 -5.59 -1.79 14.77
C VAL A 95 -6.11 -2.12 16.17
N SER A 96 -7.06 -3.04 16.31
CA SER A 96 -7.58 -3.44 17.63
C SER A 96 -6.49 -4.06 18.50
N ALA A 97 -5.64 -4.92 17.93
CA ALA A 97 -4.48 -5.49 18.62
C ALA A 97 -3.47 -4.39 19.03
N GLY A 98 -3.16 -3.45 18.14
CA GLY A 98 -2.28 -2.32 18.43
C GLY A 98 -2.81 -1.43 19.56
N ILE A 99 -4.11 -1.14 19.57
CA ILE A 99 -4.77 -0.39 20.65
C ILE A 99 -4.71 -1.18 21.97
N ALA A 100 -4.95 -2.49 21.95
CA ALA A 100 -4.94 -3.32 23.15
C ALA A 100 -3.56 -3.35 23.82
N VAL A 101 -2.50 -3.51 23.00
CA VAL A 101 -1.11 -3.60 23.45
C VAL A 101 -0.54 -2.25 23.92
N THR A 102 -0.99 -1.13 23.34
CA THR A 102 -0.53 0.21 23.75
C THR A 102 -1.15 0.69 25.06
N ARG A 103 -2.16 -0.02 25.59
CA ARG A 103 -2.80 0.30 26.87
C ARG A 103 -1.96 -0.20 28.05
N ALA A 104 -2.03 0.47 29.20
CA ALA A 104 -1.20 0.17 30.38
C ALA A 104 -1.25 -1.30 30.86
N LYS A 105 -2.38 -1.99 30.67
CA LYS A 105 -2.54 -3.43 30.99
C LYS A 105 -2.01 -4.38 29.91
N GLY A 106 -1.80 -3.90 28.68
CA GLY A 106 -1.40 -4.71 27.52
C GLY A 106 0.07 -4.55 27.11
N ARG A 107 0.79 -3.60 27.71
CA ARG A 107 2.17 -3.26 27.33
C ARG A 107 3.15 -4.43 27.50
N ASP A 108 2.89 -5.33 28.43
CA ASP A 108 3.71 -6.52 28.65
C ASP A 108 3.61 -7.52 27.47
N PHE A 109 2.55 -7.45 26.67
CA PHE A 109 2.36 -8.27 25.46
C PHE A 109 2.93 -7.64 24.19
N LEU A 110 3.44 -6.41 24.25
CA LEU A 110 4.03 -5.70 23.12
C LEU A 110 5.17 -6.48 22.43
N PRO A 111 6.15 -7.03 23.15
CA PRO A 111 7.19 -7.85 22.52
C PRO A 111 6.64 -9.13 21.87
N LEU A 112 5.62 -9.78 22.45
CA LEU A 112 4.98 -10.97 21.87
C LEU A 112 4.26 -10.64 20.56
N VAL A 113 3.47 -9.56 20.53
CA VAL A 113 2.75 -9.13 19.33
C VAL A 113 3.72 -8.66 18.25
N ALA A 114 4.81 -7.97 18.61
CA ALA A 114 5.85 -7.58 17.67
C ALA A 114 6.54 -8.80 17.04
N GLN A 115 6.88 -9.82 17.83
CA GLN A 115 7.43 -11.07 17.31
C GLN A 115 6.44 -11.79 16.38
N LEU A 116 5.17 -11.88 16.79
CA LEU A 116 4.13 -12.52 15.97
C LEU A 116 3.94 -11.78 14.63
N SER A 117 3.95 -10.45 14.64
CA SER A 117 3.89 -9.63 13.43
C SER A 117 5.11 -9.87 12.52
N SER A 118 6.30 -10.00 13.10
CA SER A 118 7.52 -10.28 12.32
C SER A 118 7.49 -11.69 11.72
N LEU A 119 6.95 -12.68 12.43
CA LEU A 119 6.75 -14.03 11.91
C LEU A 119 5.72 -14.03 10.78
N GLY A 120 4.60 -13.33 10.92
CA GLY A 120 3.58 -13.22 9.87
C GLY A 120 4.14 -12.63 8.58
N GLN A 121 4.82 -11.49 8.67
CA GLN A 121 5.41 -10.80 7.51
C GLN A 121 6.50 -11.59 6.77
N THR A 122 7.09 -12.60 7.41
CA THR A 122 8.12 -13.45 6.79
C THR A 122 7.57 -14.80 6.33
N PHE A 123 6.33 -15.12 6.69
CA PHE A 123 5.71 -16.37 6.32
C PHE A 123 5.24 -16.32 4.86
N PRO A 124 5.75 -17.19 3.97
CA PRO A 124 5.45 -17.09 2.56
C PRO A 124 3.97 -17.41 2.30
N PRO A 125 3.25 -16.62 1.48
CA PRO A 125 1.83 -16.87 1.19
C PRO A 125 1.55 -18.27 0.63
N VAL A 126 2.50 -18.84 -0.12
CA VAL A 126 2.39 -20.20 -0.67
C VAL A 126 2.34 -21.27 0.44
N ALA A 127 3.06 -21.09 1.55
CA ALA A 127 2.99 -22.01 2.68
C ALA A 127 1.62 -21.93 3.37
N VAL A 128 1.06 -20.73 3.48
CA VAL A 128 -0.29 -20.54 4.01
C VAL A 128 -1.31 -21.26 3.14
N LEU A 129 -1.22 -21.10 1.82
CA LEU A 129 -2.11 -21.80 0.88
C LEU A 129 -1.97 -23.33 0.99
N ALA A 130 -0.75 -23.85 1.12
CA ALA A 130 -0.52 -25.29 1.28
C ALA A 130 -1.17 -25.88 2.54
N LEU A 131 -1.23 -25.10 3.63
CA LEU A 131 -1.92 -25.48 4.86
C LEU A 131 -3.43 -25.24 4.80
N ALA A 132 -3.86 -24.19 4.10
CA ALA A 132 -5.26 -23.78 4.03
C ALA A 132 -6.08 -24.66 3.07
N VAL A 133 -5.51 -25.11 1.95
CA VAL A 133 -6.23 -25.90 0.94
C VAL A 133 -6.78 -27.23 1.49
N PRO A 134 -6.04 -28.03 2.28
CA PRO A 134 -6.59 -29.25 2.87
C PRO A 134 -7.72 -29.01 3.88
N VAL A 135 -7.70 -27.87 4.58
CA VAL A 135 -8.65 -27.56 5.67
C VAL A 135 -9.90 -26.85 5.15
N LEU A 136 -9.73 -25.90 4.25
CA LEU A 136 -10.77 -24.99 3.75
C LEU A 136 -11.22 -25.33 2.32
N GLY A 137 -10.55 -26.27 1.65
CA GLY A 137 -10.77 -26.60 0.24
C GLY A 137 -10.12 -25.59 -0.73
N PHE A 138 -10.33 -25.80 -2.03
CA PHE A 138 -9.93 -24.83 -3.06
C PHE A 138 -10.96 -23.70 -3.19
N GLY A 139 -10.50 -22.46 -3.34
CA GLY A 139 -11.38 -21.32 -3.60
C GLY A 139 -10.87 -19.99 -3.04
N THR A 140 -11.77 -19.03 -2.86
CA THR A 140 -11.45 -17.67 -2.38
C THR A 140 -11.04 -17.64 -0.91
N LEU A 141 -11.53 -18.58 -0.09
CA LEU A 141 -11.24 -18.62 1.35
C LEU A 141 -9.74 -18.77 1.67
N PRO A 142 -9.01 -19.76 1.12
CA PRO A 142 -7.55 -19.84 1.29
C PRO A 142 -6.81 -18.58 0.86
N ILE A 143 -7.28 -17.91 -0.20
CA ILE A 143 -6.67 -16.69 -0.72
C ILE A 143 -6.84 -15.55 0.28
N ILE A 144 -8.03 -15.37 0.85
CA ILE A 144 -8.28 -14.34 1.88
C ILE A 144 -7.39 -14.58 3.10
N VAL A 145 -7.25 -15.83 3.55
CA VAL A 145 -6.36 -16.17 4.68
C VAL A 145 -4.90 -15.85 4.35
N ALA A 146 -4.44 -16.19 3.14
CA ALA A 146 -3.09 -15.86 2.70
C ALA A 146 -2.84 -14.34 2.60
N LEU A 147 -3.86 -13.54 2.29
CA LEU A 147 -3.77 -12.07 2.22
C LEU A 147 -3.81 -11.38 3.59
N MET A 148 -4.23 -12.08 4.65
CA MET A 148 -4.26 -11.52 6.01
C MET A 148 -2.90 -11.51 6.72
N LEU A 149 -1.95 -12.30 6.21
CA LEU A 149 -0.65 -12.53 6.83
C LEU A 149 0.42 -11.57 6.29
#